data_AF-A0A934SW88-F1
#
_entry.id   AF-A0A934SW88-F1
#
_cell.length_a   1.000
_cell.length_b   1.000
_cell.length_c   1.000
_cell.angle_alpha   90.00
_cell.angle_beta   90.00
_cell.angle_gamma   90.00
#
_symmetry.space_group_name_H-M   'P 1'
#
loop_
_entity.id
_entity.type
_entity.pdbx_description
1 polymer ?
#
loop_
_entity_poly.entity_id
_entity_poly.type
_entity_poly.pdbx_seq_one_letter_code
_entity_poly.pdbx_strand_id
1 'polypeptide(L)'
;MDTHNAPCAFRLLMQLRAFWRLAMPFWLFRDAHGGSAEQRIANYRFNRSLRNVLPFYLAKWVGMSFCLMQIMQLLSRLMLRTEAGGTEHLWATLACMSAGIGFAFSCIVILLLSASYLYLSCVKR
;
A
#
# COMPACT_ATOMS: atom_id res chain seq x y z
N MET A 1 25.03 -14.89 -22.55
CA MET A 1 24.13 -16.05 -22.73
C MET A 1 23.92 -16.61 -21.33
N ASP A 2 23.05 -15.96 -20.54
CA ASP A 2 22.94 -16.18 -19.09
C ASP A 2 21.53 -16.64 -18.72
N THR A 3 21.31 -17.95 -18.83
CA THR A 3 19.98 -18.59 -18.66
C THR A 3 19.75 -19.18 -17.28
N HIS A 4 20.68 -19.01 -16.32
CA HIS A 4 20.58 -19.66 -15.00
C HIS A 4 19.95 -18.82 -13.87
N ASN A 5 19.72 -17.51 -14.05
CA ASN A 5 19.11 -16.65 -13.01
C ASN A 5 17.58 -16.44 -13.16
N ALA A 6 16.98 -16.93 -14.24
CA ALA A 6 15.56 -16.75 -14.56
C ALA A 6 14.55 -17.35 -13.54
N PRO A 7 14.78 -18.52 -12.89
CA PRO A 7 13.74 -19.14 -12.08
C PRO A 7 13.50 -18.41 -10.73
N CYS A 8 14.52 -17.76 -10.17
CA CYS A 8 14.37 -17.02 -8.90
C CYS A 8 13.66 -15.67 -9.08
N ALA A 9 14.04 -14.90 -10.11
CA ALA A 9 13.41 -13.62 -10.40
C ALA A 9 11.90 -13.78 -10.70
N PHE A 10 11.54 -14.81 -11.45
CA PHE A 10 10.15 -15.11 -11.76
C PHE A 10 9.31 -15.45 -10.51
N ARG A 11 9.85 -16.23 -9.57
CA ARG A 11 9.17 -16.54 -8.30
C ARG A 11 9.01 -15.29 -7.43
N LEU A 12 10.04 -14.45 -7.33
CA LEU A 12 9.98 -13.19 -6.58
C LEU A 12 8.90 -12.26 -7.14
N LEU A 13 8.84 -12.08 -8.46
CA LEU A 13 7.80 -11.27 -9.10
C LEU A 13 6.39 -11.82 -8.82
N MET A 14 6.22 -13.13 -8.83
CA MET A 14 4.93 -13.76 -8.54
C MET A 14 4.50 -13.54 -7.08
N GLN A 15 5.43 -13.68 -6.13
CA GLN A 15 5.16 -13.41 -4.71
C GLN A 15 4.89 -11.92 -4.45
N LEU A 16 5.68 -11.02 -5.05
CA LEU A 16 5.43 -9.58 -4.99
C LEU A 16 4.05 -9.24 -5.53
N ARG A 17 3.65 -9.85 -6.66
CA ARG A 17 2.31 -9.66 -7.23
C ARG A 17 1.21 -10.18 -6.31
N ALA A 18 1.40 -11.33 -5.69
CA ALA A 18 0.44 -11.88 -4.73
C ALA A 18 0.32 -10.99 -3.48
N PHE A 19 1.45 -10.53 -2.96
CA PHE A 19 1.50 -9.56 -1.87
C PHE A 19 0.80 -8.25 -2.24
N TRP A 20 1.05 -7.73 -3.46
CA TRP A 20 0.43 -6.49 -3.94
C TRP A 20 -1.09 -6.62 -4.09
N ARG A 21 -1.56 -7.78 -4.55
CA ARG A 21 -2.99 -8.11 -4.55
C ARG A 21 -3.53 -8.16 -3.13
N LEU A 22 -2.85 -8.81 -2.20
CA LEU A 22 -3.32 -8.79 -0.80
C LEU A 22 -3.34 -7.36 -0.23
N ALA A 23 -2.40 -6.51 -0.65
CA ALA A 23 -2.19 -5.16 -0.14
C ALA A 23 -3.26 -4.17 -0.64
N MET A 24 -3.54 -4.13 -1.94
CA MET A 24 -4.42 -3.13 -2.56
C MET A 24 -5.52 -3.75 -3.43
N PRO A 25 -6.79 -3.29 -3.35
CA PRO A 25 -7.92 -3.87 -4.07
C PRO A 25 -7.99 -3.48 -5.56
N PHE A 26 -7.02 -2.70 -6.07
CA PHE A 26 -7.09 -2.13 -7.43
C PHE A 26 -7.18 -3.15 -8.56
N TRP A 27 -6.77 -4.41 -8.34
CA TRP A 27 -6.93 -5.47 -9.34
C TRP A 27 -8.39 -5.89 -9.58
N LEU A 28 -9.31 -5.58 -8.66
CA LEU A 28 -10.74 -5.85 -8.85
C LEU A 28 -11.41 -4.81 -9.76
N PHE A 29 -10.86 -3.61 -9.85
CA PHE A 29 -11.46 -2.51 -10.58
C PHE A 29 -11.13 -2.60 -12.06
N ARG A 30 -12.12 -2.28 -12.90
CA ARG A 30 -11.96 -2.19 -14.35
C ARG A 30 -11.56 -0.78 -14.74
N ASP A 31 -10.76 -0.66 -15.79
CA ASP A 31 -10.45 0.65 -16.35
C ASP A 31 -11.72 1.26 -16.97
N ALA A 32 -12.09 2.45 -16.50
CA ALA A 32 -13.25 3.20 -16.98
C ALA A 32 -12.85 4.38 -17.89
N HIS A 33 -11.54 4.54 -18.17
CA HIS A 33 -11.02 5.62 -18.99
C HIS A 33 -11.02 5.26 -20.49
N GLY A 34 -10.79 4.00 -20.85
CA GLY A 34 -10.79 3.51 -22.23
C GLY A 34 -12.13 2.91 -22.70
N GLY A 35 -12.34 2.89 -24.03
CA GLY A 35 -13.48 2.24 -24.68
C GLY A 35 -14.59 3.18 -25.13
N SER A 36 -15.65 2.60 -25.71
CA SER A 36 -16.85 3.35 -26.13
C SER A 36 -17.59 3.94 -24.92
N ALA A 37 -18.45 4.95 -25.15
CA ALA A 37 -19.21 5.59 -24.08
C ALA A 37 -20.02 4.57 -23.24
N GLU A 38 -20.64 3.59 -23.90
CA GLU A 38 -21.38 2.50 -23.25
C GLU A 38 -20.47 1.60 -22.39
N GLN A 39 -19.29 1.24 -22.89
CA GLN A 39 -18.32 0.44 -22.14
C GLN A 39 -17.83 1.17 -20.88
N ARG A 40 -17.59 2.48 -20.98
CA ARG A 40 -17.16 3.31 -19.84
C ARG A 40 -18.24 3.38 -18.77
N ILE A 41 -19.51 3.55 -19.16
CA ILE A 41 -20.65 3.56 -18.23
C ILE A 41 -20.82 2.18 -17.56
N ALA A 42 -20.70 1.09 -18.32
CA ALA A 42 -20.78 -0.27 -17.79
C ALA A 42 -19.65 -0.56 -16.78
N ASN A 43 -18.41 -0.21 -17.11
CA ASN A 43 -17.25 -0.38 -16.23
C ASN A 43 -17.36 0.49 -14.97
N TYR A 44 -17.87 1.72 -15.08
CA TYR A 44 -18.11 2.57 -13.91
C TYR A 44 -19.18 1.99 -12.98
N ARG A 45 -20.31 1.50 -13.50
CA ARG A 45 -21.36 0.84 -12.69
C ARG A 45 -20.82 -0.37 -11.94
N PHE A 46 -19.99 -1.18 -12.61
CA PHE A 46 -19.31 -2.32 -11.99
C PHE A 46 -18.36 -1.88 -10.87
N ASN A 47 -17.51 -0.87 -11.12
CA ASN A 47 -16.61 -0.35 -10.09
C ASN A 47 -17.38 0.23 -8.88
N ARG A 48 -18.53 0.86 -9.13
CA ARG A 48 -19.38 1.41 -8.07
C ARG A 48 -20.02 0.34 -7.20
N SER A 49 -20.39 -0.82 -7.75
CA SER A 49 -20.92 -1.94 -6.92
C SER A 49 -19.85 -2.54 -6.00
N LEU A 50 -18.58 -2.49 -6.42
CA LEU A 50 -17.43 -2.94 -5.63
C LEU A 50 -16.95 -1.92 -4.59
N ARG A 51 -17.60 -0.75 -4.48
CA ARG A 51 -17.21 0.30 -3.53
C ARG A 51 -17.11 -0.19 -2.08
N ASN A 52 -17.97 -1.11 -1.68
CA ASN A 52 -18.03 -1.62 -0.30
C ASN A 52 -16.75 -2.37 0.11
N VAL A 53 -15.90 -2.76 -0.84
CA VAL A 53 -14.61 -3.40 -0.56
C VAL A 53 -13.56 -2.37 -0.11
N LEU A 54 -13.58 -1.13 -0.63
CA LEU A 54 -12.59 -0.09 -0.29
C LEU A 54 -12.46 0.21 1.20
N PRO A 55 -13.54 0.42 1.99
CA PRO A 55 -13.40 0.79 3.40
C PRO A 55 -12.69 -0.30 4.22
N PHE A 56 -12.83 -1.57 3.86
CA PHE A 56 -12.10 -2.65 4.52
C PHE A 56 -10.59 -2.53 4.29
N TYR A 57 -10.16 -2.28 3.05
CA TYR A 57 -8.75 -2.08 2.73
C TYR A 57 -8.22 -0.77 3.34
N LEU A 58 -9.04 0.29 3.37
CA LEU A 58 -8.71 1.55 4.03
C LEU A 58 -8.43 1.31 5.52
N ALA A 59 -9.33 0.64 6.23
CA ALA A 59 -9.17 0.33 7.66
C ALA A 59 -7.90 -0.48 7.94
N LYS A 60 -7.58 -1.46 7.08
CA LYS A 60 -6.32 -2.22 7.17
C LYS A 60 -5.10 -1.32 7.07
N TRP A 61 -5.07 -0.39 6.11
CA TRP A 61 -3.95 0.53 5.93
C TRP A 61 -3.86 1.57 7.05
N VAL A 62 -4.99 2.05 7.58
CA VAL A 62 -5.02 2.91 8.77
C VAL A 62 -4.44 2.17 9.98
N GLY A 63 -4.83 0.92 10.21
CA GLY A 63 -4.26 0.07 11.27
C GLY A 63 -2.75 -0.12 11.10
N MET A 64 -2.28 -0.43 9.89
CA MET A 64 -0.84 -0.56 9.60
C MET A 64 -0.08 0.75 9.81
N SER A 65 -0.65 1.87 9.38
CA SER A 65 -0.10 3.21 9.58
C SER A 65 0.06 3.53 11.07
N PHE A 66 -0.98 3.23 11.87
CA PHE A 66 -0.93 3.37 13.32
C PHE A 66 0.16 2.48 13.94
N CYS A 67 0.24 1.20 13.57
CA CYS A 67 1.30 0.30 14.04
C CYS A 67 2.70 0.82 13.69
N LEU A 68 2.93 1.31 12.47
CA LEU A 68 4.21 1.85 12.03
C LEU A 68 4.58 3.12 12.81
N MET A 69 3.60 3.99 13.09
CA MET A 69 3.80 5.16 13.94
C MET A 69 4.21 4.77 15.36
N GLN A 70 3.55 3.77 15.96
CA GLN A 70 3.93 3.27 17.28
C GLN A 70 5.33 2.66 17.29
N ILE A 71 5.68 1.87 16.27
CA ILE A 71 7.02 1.28 16.11
C ILE A 71 8.07 2.40 16.01
N MET A 72 7.82 3.43 15.19
CA MET A 72 8.73 4.57 15.06
C MET A 72 8.93 5.30 16.39
N GLN A 73 7.88 5.51 17.18
CA GLN A 73 7.99 6.08 18.52
C GLN A 73 8.83 5.20 19.46
N LEU A 74 8.65 3.89 19.42
CA LEU A 74 9.42 2.95 20.24
C LEU A 74 10.90 2.95 19.84
N LEU A 75 11.19 2.89 18.53
CA LEU A 75 12.56 2.91 18.02
C LEU A 75 13.26 4.24 18.33
N SER A 76 12.56 5.37 18.20
CA SER A 76 13.08 6.68 18.59
C SER A 76 13.44 6.74 20.09
N ARG A 77 12.61 6.15 20.96
CA ARG A 77 12.93 6.04 22.39
C ARG A 77 14.13 5.13 22.67
N LEU A 78 14.30 4.06 21.88
CA LEU A 78 15.47 3.19 21.99
C LEU A 78 16.75 3.91 21.56
N MET A 79 16.71 4.68 20.48
CA MET A 79 17.86 5.47 20.02
C MET A 79 18.35 6.45 21.09
N LEU A 80 17.44 7.07 21.85
CA LEU A 80 17.79 7.96 22.97
C LEU A 80 18.46 7.25 24.15
N ARG A 81 18.31 5.92 24.27
CA ARG A 81 18.88 5.11 25.35
C ARG A 81 20.18 4.40 24.95
N THR A 82 20.45 4.29 23.66
CA THR A 82 21.65 3.65 23.14
C THR A 82 22.79 4.66 22.99
N GLU A 83 24.01 4.24 23.31
CA GLU A 83 25.18 5.11 23.15
C GLU A 83 25.45 5.46 21.67
N ALA A 84 25.81 6.72 21.43
CA ALA A 84 26.14 7.21 20.10
C ALA A 84 27.39 6.50 19.57
N GLY A 85 27.24 5.73 18.49
CA GLY A 85 28.32 4.98 17.85
C GLY A 85 28.26 3.46 18.06
N GLY A 86 27.35 2.96 18.91
CA GLY A 86 27.13 1.52 19.06
C GLY A 86 26.37 0.90 17.89
N THR A 87 26.64 -0.37 17.59
CA THR A 87 25.94 -1.16 16.56
C THR A 87 24.42 -1.14 16.77
N GLU A 88 23.96 -1.19 18.02
CA GLU A 88 22.54 -1.10 18.40
C GLU A 88 21.90 0.23 17.98
N HIS A 89 22.65 1.33 18.09
CA HIS A 89 22.16 2.64 17.66
C HIS A 89 22.01 2.66 16.13
N LEU A 90 22.94 2.08 15.36
CA LEU A 90 22.83 2.00 13.90
C LEU A 90 21.60 1.19 13.47
N TRP A 91 21.37 0.02 14.07
CA TRP A 91 20.18 -0.79 13.80
C TRP A 91 18.89 -0.06 14.14
N ALA A 92 18.82 0.59 15.31
CA ALA A 92 17.66 1.37 15.70
C ALA A 92 17.40 2.54 14.74
N THR A 93 18.45 3.23 14.27
CA THR A 93 18.34 4.29 13.25
C THR A 93 17.76 3.75 11.94
N LEU A 94 18.32 2.67 11.41
CA LEU A 94 17.89 2.07 10.15
C LEU A 94 16.44 1.55 10.23
N ALA A 95 16.09 0.90 11.34
CA ALA A 95 14.74 0.45 11.62
C ALA A 95 13.77 1.64 11.70
N CYS A 96 14.17 2.75 12.35
CA CYS A 96 13.34 3.94 12.46
C CYS A 96 13.10 4.60 11.09
N MET A 97 14.15 4.74 10.27
CA MET A 97 14.04 5.31 8.93
C MET A 97 13.14 4.45 8.02
N SER A 98 13.33 3.13 8.04
CA SER A 98 12.50 2.21 7.25
C SER A 98 11.03 2.20 7.70
N ALA A 99 10.76 2.26 9.01
CA ALA A 99 9.41 2.43 9.53
C ALA A 99 8.76 3.74 9.07
N GLY A 100 9.53 4.85 9.05
CA GLY A 100 9.09 6.14 8.53
C GLY A 100 8.73 6.11 7.04
N ILE A 101 9.54 5.46 6.21
CA ILE A 101 9.24 5.26 4.78
C ILE A 101 7.96 4.45 4.62
N GLY A 102 7.82 3.35 5.37
CA GLY A 102 6.60 2.53 5.38
C GLY A 102 5.36 3.33 5.78
N PHE A 103 5.48 4.22 6.78
CA PHE A 103 4.40 5.09 7.23
C PHE A 103 4.00 6.09 6.14
N ALA A 104 4.95 6.78 5.50
CA ALA A 104 4.67 7.70 4.40
C ALA A 104 3.98 6.98 3.23
N PHE A 105 4.47 5.79 2.88
CA PHE A 105 3.84 4.94 1.86
C PHE A 105 2.39 4.58 2.23
N SER A 106 2.13 4.19 3.48
CA SER A 106 0.77 3.90 3.95
C SER A 106 -0.17 5.11 3.81
N CYS A 107 0.32 6.32 4.09
CA CYS A 107 -0.46 7.55 3.95
C CYS A 107 -0.88 7.79 2.48
N ILE A 108 0.04 7.60 1.53
CA ILE A 108 -0.26 7.71 0.10
C ILE A 108 -1.33 6.70 -0.31
N VAL A 109 -1.23 5.44 0.15
CA VAL A 109 -2.23 4.42 -0.16
C VAL A 109 -3.59 4.77 0.44
N ILE A 110 -3.63 5.25 1.68
CA ILE A 110 -4.88 5.72 2.32
C ILE A 110 -5.51 6.86 1.53
N LEU A 111 -4.72 7.84 1.07
CA LEU A 111 -5.19 8.95 0.25
C LEU A 111 -5.77 8.45 -1.09
N LEU A 112 -5.08 7.54 -1.78
CA LEU A 112 -5.55 6.97 -3.05
C LEU A 112 -6.85 6.17 -2.88
N LEU A 113 -6.95 5.37 -1.83
CA LEU A 113 -8.17 4.61 -1.52
C LEU A 113 -9.33 5.55 -1.13
N SER A 114 -9.05 6.58 -0.34
CA SER A 114 -10.05 7.59 0.03
C SER A 114 -10.55 8.37 -1.18
N ALA A 115 -9.64 8.83 -2.04
CA ALA A 115 -9.98 9.53 -3.27
C ALA A 115 -10.81 8.63 -4.21
N SER A 116 -10.45 7.35 -4.34
CA SER A 116 -11.20 6.38 -5.13
C SER A 116 -12.61 6.13 -4.55
N TYR A 117 -12.72 6.03 -3.22
CA TYR A 117 -13.99 5.86 -2.53
C TYR A 117 -14.90 7.07 -2.70
N LEU A 118 -14.35 8.27 -2.55
CA LEU A 118 -15.05 9.54 -2.76
C LEU A 118 -15.46 9.69 -4.22
N TYR A 119 -14.58 9.39 -5.18
CA TYR A 119 -14.93 9.42 -6.60
C TYR A 119 -16.11 8.49 -6.93
N LEU A 120 -16.12 7.26 -6.40
CA LEU A 120 -17.22 6.32 -6.62
C LEU A 120 -18.50 6.69 -5.84
N SER A 121 -18.41 7.50 -4.78
CA SER A 121 -19.55 7.90 -3.95
C SER A 121 -20.17 9.24 -4.34
N CYS A 122 -19.33 10.24 -4.56
CA CYS A 122 -19.68 11.64 -4.72
C CYS A 122 -19.86 12.06 -6.18
N VAL A 123 -19.32 11.31 -7.15
CA VAL A 123 -19.73 11.46 -8.55
C VAL A 123 -21.14 10.86 -8.68
N LYS A 124 -22.13 11.66 -8.28
CA LYS A 124 -23.48 11.59 -8.82
C LYS A 124 -23.49 12.46 -10.07
N ARG A 125 -24.05 11.90 -11.13
CA ARG A 125 -24.35 12.59 -12.37
C ARG A 125 -25.11 13.87 -12.11
#